data_AF-A0A369Q5I8-F1
#
_entry.id   AF-A0A369Q5I8-F1
#
_cell.length_a   1.000
_cell.length_b   1.000
_cell.length_c   1.000
_cell.angle_alpha   90.00
_cell.angle_beta   90.00
_cell.angle_gamma   90.00
#
_symmetry.space_group_name_H-M   'P 1'
#
loop_
_entity.id
_entity.type
_entity.pdbx_description
1 polymer ?
#
loop_
_entity_poly.entity_id
_entity_poly.type
_entity_poly.pdbx_seq_one_letter_code
_entity_poly.pdbx_strand_id
1 'polypeptide(L)' 'MSLANIDLNQYSIVRHRDTDKVYVYETAKYPPFKAAAEHQELGCYALDRNGQINLDTRFTFKKEQLFLQPIRWS' A
#
# COMPACT_ATOMS: atom_id res chain seq x y z
N MET A 1 -4.30 12.83 -12.71
CA MET A 1 -4.42 11.38 -12.97
C MET A 1 -5.16 10.77 -11.80
N SER A 2 -6.33 10.20 -12.04
CA SER A 2 -7.18 9.61 -10.99
C SER A 2 -6.63 8.24 -10.59
N LEU A 3 -6.64 7.91 -9.30
CA LEU A 3 -6.38 6.57 -8.74
C LEU A 3 -7.50 5.57 -9.10
N ALA A 4 -8.13 5.73 -10.27
CA ALA A 4 -9.52 5.36 -10.58
C ALA A 4 -9.90 3.88 -10.37
N ASN A 5 -8.94 2.99 -10.18
CA ASN A 5 -9.16 1.55 -10.21
C ASN A 5 -8.70 0.79 -8.94
N ILE A 6 -8.27 1.47 -7.88
CA ILE A 6 -7.91 0.79 -6.62
C ILE A 6 -9.14 0.71 -5.72
N ASP A 7 -9.54 -0.51 -5.35
CA ASP A 7 -10.57 -0.71 -4.32
C ASP A 7 -10.00 -0.38 -2.93
N LEU A 8 -10.26 0.83 -2.46
CA LEU A 8 -9.79 1.33 -1.16
C LEU A 8 -10.46 0.66 0.03
N ASN A 9 -11.51 -0.14 -0.18
CA ASN A 9 -12.07 -1.00 0.87
C ASN A 9 -11.17 -2.23 1.10
N GLN A 10 -10.49 -2.69 0.05
CA GLN A 10 -9.63 -3.86 0.09
C GLN A 10 -8.16 -3.53 0.30
N TYR A 11 -7.74 -2.31 -0.07
CA TYR A 11 -6.34 -1.92 -0.05
C TYR A 11 -6.10 -0.54 0.56
N SER A 12 -5.01 -0.44 1.32
CA SER A 12 -4.40 0.84 1.68
C SER A 12 -3.22 1.15 0.77
N ILE A 13 -3.14 2.38 0.27
CA ILE A 13 -1.97 2.84 -0.47
C ILE A 13 -0.88 3.22 0.52
N VAL A 14 0.30 2.65 0.36
CA VAL A 14 1.48 2.90 1.19
C VAL A 14 2.67 3.29 0.32
N ARG A 15 3.57 4.08 0.87
CA ARG A 15 4.83 4.46 0.22
C ARG A 15 6.00 3.97 1.03
N HIS A 16 7.05 3.57 0.35
CA HIS A 16 8.32 3.33 1.00
C HIS A 16 8.92 4.66 1.46
N ARG A 17 9.56 4.68 2.62
CA ARG A 17 10.16 5.92 3.17
C ARG A 17 11.41 6.35 2.40
N ASP A 18 12.24 5.38 2.02
CA ASP A 18 13.53 5.65 1.38
C ASP A 18 13.48 5.62 -0.16
N THR A 19 12.31 5.40 -0.77
CA THR A 19 12.19 5.35 -2.24
C THR A 19 10.88 5.98 -2.71
N ASP A 20 10.84 6.46 -3.95
CA ASP A 20 9.61 7.02 -4.55
C ASP A 20 8.57 5.96 -4.95
N LYS A 21 8.76 4.69 -4.56
CA LYS A 21 7.88 3.58 -4.92
C LYS A 21 6.61 3.58 -4.08
N VAL A 22 5.49 3.34 -4.77
CA VAL A 22 4.16 3.21 -4.20
C VAL A 22 3.75 1.76 -4.24
N TYR A 23 3.14 1.29 -3.15
CA TYR A 23 2.62 -0.05 -3.03
C TYR A 23 1.20 -0.01 -2.47
N VAL A 24 0.53 -1.16 -2.53
CA VAL A 24 -0.75 -1.38 -1.87
C VAL A 24 -0.63 -2.50 -0.86
N TYR A 25 -1.23 -2.30 0.30
CA TYR A 25 -1.32 -3.27 1.40
C TYR A 25 -2.76 -3.76 1.52
N GLU A 26 -2.97 -5.07 1.52
CA GLU A 26 -4.29 -5.71 1.51
C GLU A 26 -4.95 -5.64 2.91
N THR A 27 -5.86 -4.69 3.11
CA THR A 27 -6.60 -4.51 4.37
C THR A 27 -7.86 -5.37 4.47
N ALA A 28 -8.29 -6.02 3.37
CA ALA A 28 -9.40 -6.97 3.43
C ALA A 28 -9.09 -8.20 4.29
N LYS A 29 -7.83 -8.65 4.31
CA LYS A 29 -7.37 -9.85 5.02
C LYS A 29 -6.57 -9.56 6.28
N TYR A 30 -6.08 -8.34 6.43
CA TYR A 30 -5.18 -7.96 7.51
C TYR A 30 -5.66 -6.68 8.19
N PRO A 31 -5.29 -6.43 9.46
CA PRO A 31 -5.67 -5.21 10.16
C PRO A 31 -5.31 -3.95 9.37
N PRO A 32 -6.07 -2.85 9.51
CA PRO A 32 -5.74 -1.58 8.87
C PRO A 32 -4.29 -1.19 9.12
N PHE A 33 -3.62 -0.60 8.12
CA PHE A 33 -2.19 -0.25 8.21
C PHE A 33 -1.84 0.54 9.48
N LYS A 34 -2.73 1.46 9.92
CA LYS A 34 -2.53 2.25 11.14
C LYS A 34 -2.45 1.41 12.41
N ALA A 35 -3.14 0.26 12.45
CA ALA A 35 -3.23 -0.63 13.60
C ALA A 35 -2.16 -1.74 13.61
N ALA A 36 -1.43 -1.94 12.50
CA ALA A 36 -0.31 -2.89 12.46
C ALA A 36 0.82 -2.46 13.42
N ALA A 37 1.56 -3.42 13.97
CA ALA A 37 2.71 -3.09 14.84
C ALA A 37 3.91 -2.56 14.02
N GLU A 38 4.77 -1.72 14.59
CA GLU A 38 5.91 -1.09 13.88
C GLU A 38 6.90 -2.12 13.29
N HIS A 39 7.10 -3.23 13.99
CA HIS A 39 7.98 -4.32 13.54
C HIS A 39 7.27 -5.43 12.77
N GLN A 40 5.97 -5.28 12.50
CA GLN A 40 5.20 -6.27 11.77
C GLN A 40 5.63 -6.28 10.30
N GLU A 41 5.79 -7.48 9.75
CA GLU A 41 5.98 -7.69 8.32
C GLU A 41 4.64 -7.54 7.59
N LEU A 42 4.64 -6.69 6.57
CA LEU A 42 3.50 -6.35 5.75
C LEU A 42 3.76 -6.81 4.32
N GLY A 43 2.83 -7.62 3.80
CA GLY A 43 2.83 -7.99 2.40
C GLY A 43 2.22 -6.88 1.55
N CYS A 44 2.93 -6.42 0.53
CA CYS A 44 2.50 -5.35 -0.35
C CYS A 44 2.66 -5.72 -1.82
N TYR A 45 1.81 -5.17 -2.68
CA TYR A 45 1.89 -5.31 -4.13
C TYR A 45 2.32 -3.99 -4.76
N ALA A 46 3.11 -4.05 -5.83
CA ALA A 46 3.52 -2.84 -6.54
C ALA A 46 2.32 -2.20 -7.25
N LEU A 47 2.26 -0.87 -7.19
CA LEU A 47 1.31 -0.07 -7.95
C LEU A 47 2.05 0.55 -9.14
N ASP A 48 1.55 0.36 -10.35
CA ASP A 48 2.14 0.94 -11.55
C ASP A 48 1.72 2.42 -11.74
N ARG A 49 2.32 3.08 -12.74
CA ARG A 49 2.04 4.50 -13.06
C ARG A 49 0.59 4.77 -13.50
N ASN A 50 -0.15 3.75 -13.89
CA ASN A 50 -1.54 3.82 -14.32
C ASN A 50 -2.50 3.50 -13.17
N GLY A 51 -2.00 3.21 -11.97
CA GLY A 51 -2.80 2.80 -10.82
C GLY A 51 -3.27 1.34 -10.88
N GLN A 52 -2.61 0.49 -11.66
CA GLN A 52 -2.86 -0.96 -11.68
C GLN A 52 -1.98 -1.67 -10.67
N ILE A 53 -2.58 -2.62 -9.94
CA ILE A 53 -1.90 -3.44 -8.96
C ILE A 53 -1.27 -4.63 -9.68
N ASN A 54 0.04 -4.84 -9.52
CA ASN A 54 0.71 -6.06 -9.96
C ASN A 54 0.56 -7.13 -8.89
N LEU A 55 -0.36 -8.07 -9.10
CA LEU A 55 -0.66 -9.17 -8.15
C LEU A 55 0.34 -10.33 -8.24
N ASP A 56 1.13 -10.41 -9.31
CA ASP A 56 2.09 -11.49 -9.53
C ASP A 56 3.34 -11.34 -8.66
N THR A 57 3.61 -10.13 -8.18
CA THR A 57 4.80 -9.83 -7.36
C THR A 57 4.40 -9.27 -6.00
N ARG A 58 4.66 -10.05 -4.95
CA ARG A 58 4.48 -9.65 -3.55
C ARG A 58 5.81 -9.26 -2.92
N PHE A 59 5.85 -8.10 -2.30
CA PHE A 59 6.97 -7.60 -1.52
C PHE A 59 6.65 -7.68 -0.03
N THR A 60 7.67 -7.90 0.79
CA THR A 60 7.55 -7.88 2.24
C THR A 60 8.33 -6.70 2.79
N PHE A 61 7.69 -5.88 3.60
CA PHE A 61 8.30 -4.72 4.25
C PHE A 61 7.96 -4.73 5.74
N LYS A 62 8.83 -4.19 6.58
CA LYS A 62 8.44 -3.81 7.94
C LYS A 62 7.60 -2.55 7.89
N LYS A 63 6.61 -2.40 8.78
CA LYS A 63 5.78 -1.18 8.86
C LYS A 63 6.61 0.08 9.00
N GLU A 64 7.71 0.04 9.76
CA GLU A 64 8.64 1.17 9.91
C GLU A 64 9.24 1.67 8.58
N GLN A 65 9.31 0.83 7.54
CA GLN A 65 9.81 1.21 6.21
C GLN A 65 8.74 1.87 5.34
N LEU A 66 7.48 1.86 5.79
CA LEU A 66 6.31 2.31 5.04
C LEU A 66 5.62 3.47 5.75
N PHE A 67 4.87 4.26 4.98
CA PHE A 67 3.90 5.20 5.51
C PHE A 67 2.62 5.19 4.67
N LEU A 68 1.49 5.46 5.32
CA LEU A 68 0.19 5.55 4.65
C LEU A 68 0.17 6.77 3.75
N GLN A 69 -0.15 6.59 2.47
CA GLN A 69 -0.36 7.70 1.55
C GLN A 69 -1.73 8.34 1.83
N PRO A 70 -1.80 9.62 2.20
CA PRO A 70 -3.07 10.32 2.33
C PRO A 70 -3.70 10.48 0.95
N ILE A 71 -4.96 10.05 0.82
CA ILE A 71 -5.76 10.21 -0.40
C ILE A 71 -6.58 11.47 -0.23
N ARG A 72 -6.25 12.53 -0.98
CA ARG A 72 -7.07 13.74 -1.07
C ARG A 72 -7.98 13.58 -2.28
N TRP A 73 -9.29 13.59 -2.02
CA TRP A 73 -10.29 13.71 -3.07
C TRP A 73 -10.30 15.18 -3.48
N SER A 74 -9.88 15.45 -4.72
CA SER A 74 -10.01 16.77 -5.35
C SER A 74 -11.37 16.90 -6.00
#